data_AF-A0A9N9SEN0-F1
#
_entry.id   AF-A0A9N9SEN0-F1
#
_cell.length_a   1.000
_cell.length_b   1.000
_cell.length_c   1.000
_cell.angle_alpha   90.00
_cell.angle_beta   90.00
_cell.angle_gamma   90.00
#
_symmetry.space_group_name_H-M   'P 1'
#
loop_
_entity.id
_entity.type
_entity.pdbx_description
1 polymer ?
#
loop_
_entity_poly.entity_id
_entity_poly.type
_entity_poly.pdbx_seq_one_letter_code
_entity_poly.pdbx_strand_id
1 'polypeptide(L)'
;MWQDTLQGLPGDFRMLECCVHAEEAECKADHRLDKILDQEFQLFLYIARPYAFLIRIGNDRTRIAAWLQMLCSIQGRESCSSMKAIRNDYMMALLGYLQDLRSVGPFAELPSWKTLTPLAEAAKNAAENKPIIDPTGSEANEFLINQPMPDDGAFCYIALNGDLVSSNLIPT
;
A
#
# COMPACT_ATOMS: atom_id res chain seq x y z
N MET A 1 -7.77 17.98 -10.01
CA MET A 1 -8.35 16.68 -10.40
C MET A 1 -7.22 15.64 -10.47
N TRP A 2 -7.50 14.35 -10.36
CA TRP A 2 -6.48 13.29 -10.48
C TRP A 2 -5.72 13.34 -11.83
N GLN A 3 -6.38 13.88 -12.87
CA GLN A 3 -5.78 14.29 -14.15
C GLN A 3 -4.55 15.20 -13.99
N ASP A 4 -4.53 16.12 -13.01
CA ASP A 4 -3.38 17.00 -12.75
C ASP A 4 -2.16 16.21 -12.25
N THR A 5 -2.40 15.08 -11.58
CA THR A 5 -1.34 14.19 -11.08
C THR A 5 -0.70 13.42 -12.24
N LEU A 6 -1.46 13.18 -13.31
CA LEU A 6 -1.01 12.49 -14.51
C LEU A 6 -0.30 13.42 -15.51
N GLN A 7 -0.51 14.74 -15.43
CA GLN A 7 0.20 15.71 -16.28
C GLN A 7 1.73 15.68 -16.09
N GLY A 8 2.20 15.17 -14.94
CA GLY A 8 3.62 14.98 -14.67
C GLY A 8 4.22 13.69 -15.25
N LEU A 9 3.43 12.84 -15.91
CA LEU A 9 3.94 11.62 -16.54
C LEU A 9 4.57 11.93 -17.91
N PRO A 10 5.66 11.21 -18.29
CA PRO A 10 6.23 11.28 -19.63
C PRO A 10 5.19 10.93 -20.71
N GLY A 11 5.33 11.52 -21.90
CA GLY A 11 4.41 11.25 -23.02
C GLY A 11 4.47 9.82 -23.57
N ASP A 12 5.54 9.08 -23.27
CA ASP A 12 5.75 7.66 -23.59
C ASP A 12 5.33 6.71 -22.46
N PHE A 13 4.69 7.24 -21.41
CA PHE A 13 4.18 6.44 -20.31
C PHE A 13 3.18 5.38 -20.80
N ARG A 14 3.44 4.12 -20.44
CA ARG A 14 2.55 3.00 -20.73
C ARG A 14 1.69 2.70 -19.51
N MET A 15 0.41 2.46 -19.75
CA MET A 15 -0.51 2.02 -18.71
C MET A 15 -0.08 0.65 -18.16
N LEU A 16 -0.41 0.39 -16.90
CA LEU A 16 -0.14 -0.89 -16.24
C LEU A 16 -0.83 -2.05 -16.98
N GLU A 17 -0.11 -3.16 -17.08
CA GLU A 17 -0.66 -4.40 -17.62
C GLU A 17 -1.68 -4.99 -16.63
N CYS A 18 -2.77 -5.55 -17.16
CA CYS A 18 -3.75 -6.24 -16.33
C CYS A 18 -3.13 -7.52 -15.76
N CYS A 19 -3.18 -7.68 -14.43
CA CYS A 19 -2.70 -8.89 -13.76
C CYS A 19 -3.82 -9.89 -13.43
N VAL A 20 -5.08 -9.57 -13.76
CA VAL A 20 -6.26 -10.36 -13.37
C VAL A 20 -6.75 -11.25 -14.52
N HIS A 21 -6.84 -10.69 -15.72
CA HIS A 21 -7.38 -11.38 -16.89
C HIS A 21 -6.25 -11.90 -17.76
N ALA A 22 -6.38 -13.14 -18.24
CA ALA A 22 -5.43 -13.73 -19.18
C ALA A 22 -5.62 -13.17 -20.61
N GLU A 23 -6.86 -12.85 -20.97
CA GLU A 23 -7.22 -12.37 -22.31
C GLU A 23 -7.66 -10.90 -22.31
N GLU A 24 -7.25 -10.16 -23.35
CA GLU A 24 -7.61 -8.75 -23.53
C GLU A 24 -9.12 -8.55 -23.67
N ALA A 25 -9.83 -9.52 -24.26
CA ALA A 25 -11.27 -9.47 -24.44
C ALA A 25 -12.04 -9.49 -23.11
N GLU A 26 -11.59 -10.31 -22.15
CA GLU A 26 -12.17 -10.36 -20.80
C GLU A 26 -11.94 -9.05 -20.06
N CYS A 27 -10.72 -8.51 -20.15
CA CYS A 27 -10.37 -7.23 -19.56
C CYS A 27 -11.27 -6.11 -20.07
N LYS A 28 -11.51 -6.04 -21.39
CA LYS A 28 -12.41 -5.06 -22.03
C LYS A 28 -13.89 -5.27 -21.72
N ALA A 29 -14.30 -6.44 -21.24
CA ALA A 29 -15.67 -6.71 -20.84
C ALA A 29 -15.93 -6.37 -19.37
N ASP A 30 -14.89 -6.38 -18.52
CA ASP A 30 -14.99 -6.13 -17.09
C ASP A 30 -15.00 -4.64 -16.75
N HIS A 31 -16.15 -3.98 -16.93
CA HIS A 31 -16.34 -2.55 -16.60
C HIS A 31 -17.62 -2.25 -15.81
N ARG A 32 -18.21 -3.29 -15.19
CA ARG A 32 -19.53 -3.18 -14.54
C ARG A 32 -19.53 -2.27 -13.30
N LEU A 33 -18.39 -2.15 -12.62
CA LEU A 33 -18.27 -1.44 -11.34
C LEU A 33 -17.49 -0.13 -11.45
N ASP A 34 -17.02 0.21 -12.66
CA ASP A 34 -16.14 1.36 -12.94
C ASP A 34 -16.58 2.65 -12.26
N LYS A 35 -17.86 3.02 -12.40
CA LYS A 35 -18.38 4.26 -11.83
C LYS A 35 -18.20 4.32 -10.32
N ILE A 36 -18.53 3.23 -9.62
CA ILE A 36 -18.49 3.18 -8.15
C ILE A 36 -17.03 3.17 -7.69
N LEU A 37 -16.19 2.34 -8.32
CA LEU A 37 -14.78 2.22 -7.96
C LEU A 37 -14.00 3.52 -8.22
N ASP A 38 -14.29 4.23 -9.31
CA ASP A 38 -13.67 5.53 -9.59
C ASP A 38 -14.15 6.62 -8.63
N GLN A 39 -15.42 6.61 -8.21
CA GLN A 39 -15.94 7.51 -7.18
C GLN A 39 -15.29 7.27 -5.81
N GLU A 40 -15.16 6.00 -5.41
CA GLU A 40 -14.48 5.59 -4.19
C GLU A 40 -13.01 6.04 -4.20
N PHE A 41 -12.29 5.78 -5.30
CA PHE A 41 -10.91 6.23 -5.44
C PHE A 41 -10.77 7.74 -5.34
N GLN A 42 -11.68 8.48 -5.98
CA GLN A 42 -11.67 9.94 -5.93
C GLN A 42 -11.86 10.46 -4.50
N LEU A 43 -12.72 9.81 -3.71
CA LEU A 43 -12.90 10.12 -2.29
C LEU A 43 -11.61 9.86 -1.51
N PHE A 44 -11.02 8.68 -1.64
CA PHE A 44 -9.77 8.35 -0.93
C PHE A 44 -8.64 9.31 -1.30
N LEU A 45 -8.48 9.61 -2.59
CA LEU A 45 -7.45 10.53 -3.07
C LEU A 45 -7.67 11.95 -2.53
N TYR A 46 -8.92 12.41 -2.46
CA TYR A 46 -9.25 13.70 -1.87
C TYR A 46 -8.82 13.78 -0.40
N ILE A 47 -9.05 12.71 0.37
CA ILE A 47 -8.67 12.63 1.78
C ILE A 47 -7.14 12.51 1.94
N ALA A 48 -6.47 11.73 1.09
CA ALA A 48 -5.04 11.44 1.20
C ALA A 48 -4.12 12.64 0.90
N ARG A 49 -4.52 13.52 -0.02
CA ARG A 49 -3.71 14.67 -0.47
C ARG A 49 -3.15 15.56 0.65
N PRO A 50 -3.94 16.04 1.62
CA PRO A 50 -3.40 16.85 2.71
C PRO A 50 -2.34 16.09 3.53
N TYR A 51 -2.56 14.80 3.81
CA TYR A 51 -1.59 13.99 4.56
C TYR A 51 -0.29 13.75 3.78
N ALA A 52 -0.40 13.46 2.47
CA ALA A 52 0.78 13.30 1.61
C ALA A 52 1.64 14.58 1.56
N PHE A 53 1.02 15.76 1.67
CA PHE A 53 1.75 17.03 1.75
C PHE A 53 2.46 17.23 3.10
N LEU A 54 1.96 16.63 4.18
CA LEU A 54 2.52 16.74 5.53
C LEU A 54 3.74 15.84 5.78
N ILE A 55 4.05 14.90 4.88
CA ILE A 55 5.25 14.06 4.98
C ILE A 55 6.50 14.94 4.87
N ARG A 56 7.32 14.88 5.93
CA ARG A 56 8.53 15.72 6.08
C ARG A 56 9.79 15.06 5.55
N ILE A 57 9.85 13.73 5.53
CA ILE A 57 11.01 12.99 5.06
C ILE A 57 11.01 13.00 3.53
N GLY A 58 12.07 13.55 2.92
CA GLY A 58 12.14 13.74 1.47
C GLY A 58 12.00 12.45 0.66
N ASN A 59 12.65 11.37 1.10
CA ASN A 59 12.58 10.07 0.42
C ASN A 59 11.16 9.47 0.46
N ASP A 60 10.49 9.56 1.61
CA ASP A 60 9.12 9.06 1.76
C ASP A 60 8.14 9.89 0.93
N ARG A 61 8.32 11.20 0.87
CA ARG A 61 7.52 12.07 0.01
C ARG A 61 7.65 11.66 -1.46
N THR A 62 8.85 11.31 -1.93
CA THR A 62 9.06 10.81 -3.29
C THR A 62 8.37 9.46 -3.52
N ARG A 63 8.47 8.52 -2.56
CA ARG A 63 7.80 7.21 -2.65
C ARG A 63 6.29 7.36 -2.70
N ILE A 64 5.71 8.14 -1.79
CA ILE A 64 4.27 8.40 -1.75
C ILE A 64 3.81 9.09 -3.03
N ALA A 65 4.57 10.07 -3.55
CA ALA A 65 4.24 10.71 -4.82
C ALA A 65 4.22 9.68 -5.98
N ALA A 66 5.22 8.80 -6.05
CA ALA A 66 5.28 7.75 -7.06
C ALA A 66 4.12 6.77 -6.96
N TRP A 67 3.77 6.33 -5.73
CA TRP A 67 2.62 5.46 -5.49
C TRP A 67 1.30 6.13 -5.88
N LEU A 68 1.05 7.36 -5.44
CA LEU A 68 -0.16 8.09 -5.82
C LEU A 68 -0.26 8.29 -7.32
N GLN A 69 0.85 8.57 -8.00
CA GLN A 69 0.91 8.73 -9.44
C GLN A 69 0.61 7.41 -10.18
N MET A 70 1.18 6.30 -9.72
CA MET A 70 0.86 4.97 -10.24
C MET A 70 -0.61 4.63 -10.04
N LEU A 71 -1.15 4.80 -8.83
CA LEU A 71 -2.55 4.47 -8.55
C LEU A 71 -3.50 5.32 -9.40
N CYS A 72 -3.18 6.61 -9.62
CA CYS A 72 -3.95 7.46 -10.54
C CYS A 72 -3.89 7.00 -11.99
N SER A 73 -2.86 6.24 -12.40
CA SER A 73 -2.73 5.74 -13.78
C SER A 73 -3.67 4.58 -14.10
N ILE A 74 -4.19 3.88 -13.08
CA ILE A 74 -5.23 2.86 -13.23
C ILE A 74 -6.57 3.58 -13.31
N GLN A 75 -7.01 3.91 -14.53
CA GLN A 75 -8.14 4.81 -14.77
C GLN A 75 -8.88 4.55 -16.08
N GLY A 76 -10.04 5.18 -16.22
CA GLY A 76 -10.77 5.24 -17.48
C GLY A 76 -11.23 3.86 -17.95
N ARG A 77 -11.36 3.68 -19.26
CA ARG A 77 -11.80 2.40 -19.86
C ARG A 77 -10.63 1.46 -20.19
N GLU A 78 -9.39 1.91 -20.01
CA GLU A 78 -8.20 1.09 -20.27
C GLU A 78 -7.89 0.14 -19.11
N SER A 79 -8.45 0.39 -17.93
CA SER A 79 -8.34 -0.47 -16.75
C SER A 79 -9.69 -1.10 -16.42
N CYS A 80 -9.74 -2.42 -16.33
CA CYS A 80 -10.93 -3.14 -15.92
C CYS A 80 -11.33 -2.84 -14.47
N SER A 81 -12.60 -3.13 -14.12
CA SER A 81 -13.14 -3.01 -12.77
C SER A 81 -12.30 -3.77 -11.74
N SER A 82 -11.78 -4.96 -12.07
CA SER A 82 -10.91 -5.72 -11.16
C SER A 82 -9.60 -5.00 -10.83
N MET A 83 -8.95 -4.37 -11.83
CA MET A 83 -7.75 -3.55 -11.59
C MET A 83 -8.07 -2.31 -10.76
N LYS A 84 -9.24 -1.69 -10.98
CA LYS A 84 -9.71 -0.55 -10.17
C LYS A 84 -10.00 -0.95 -8.73
N ALA A 85 -10.49 -2.16 -8.48
CA ALA A 85 -10.67 -2.68 -7.13
C ALA A 85 -9.31 -2.85 -6.41
N ILE A 86 -8.32 -3.46 -7.07
CA ILE A 86 -6.96 -3.58 -6.51
C ILE A 86 -6.36 -2.20 -6.22
N ARG A 87 -6.49 -1.25 -7.15
CA ARG A 87 -6.09 0.16 -6.94
C ARG A 87 -6.71 0.72 -5.66
N ASN A 88 -8.00 0.48 -5.44
CA ASN A 88 -8.72 1.01 -4.28
C ASN A 88 -8.25 0.35 -2.97
N ASP A 89 -7.95 -0.96 -2.96
CA ASP A 89 -7.36 -1.63 -1.81
C ASP A 89 -6.03 -0.98 -1.40
N TYR A 90 -5.14 -0.73 -2.38
CA TYR A 90 -3.88 -0.03 -2.16
C TYR A 90 -4.10 1.41 -1.70
N MET A 91 -5.06 2.13 -2.28
CA MET A 91 -5.34 3.52 -1.91
C MET A 91 -5.88 3.61 -0.46
N MET A 92 -6.73 2.66 -0.06
CA MET A 92 -7.26 2.57 1.30
C MET A 92 -6.15 2.24 2.31
N ALA A 93 -5.29 1.27 2.00
CA ALA A 93 -4.14 0.93 2.84
C ALA A 93 -3.16 2.12 2.97
N LEU A 94 -2.85 2.77 1.84
CA LEU A 94 -2.00 3.96 1.81
C LEU A 94 -2.58 5.07 2.68
N LEU A 95 -3.89 5.33 2.58
CA LEU A 95 -4.56 6.34 3.39
C LEU A 95 -4.37 6.07 4.90
N GLY A 96 -4.44 4.80 5.33
CA GLY A 96 -4.17 4.43 6.72
C GLY A 96 -2.76 4.85 7.17
N TYR A 97 -1.73 4.53 6.39
CA TYR A 97 -0.35 4.92 6.72
C TYR A 97 -0.10 6.43 6.63
N LEU A 98 -0.77 7.11 5.70
CA LEU A 98 -0.68 8.55 5.56
C LEU A 98 -1.28 9.29 6.75
N GLN A 99 -2.31 8.76 7.40
CA GLN A 99 -2.86 9.35 8.64
C GLN A 99 -1.82 9.37 9.77
N ASP A 100 -0.93 8.38 9.80
CA ASP A 100 0.21 8.32 10.71
C ASP A 100 1.46 9.03 10.16
N LEU A 101 1.38 9.63 8.97
CA LEU A 101 2.47 10.31 8.25
C LEU A 101 3.68 9.42 7.95
N ARG A 102 3.44 8.13 7.66
CA ARG A 102 4.49 7.12 7.41
C ARG A 102 4.40 6.52 6.01
N SER A 103 5.52 6.00 5.52
CA SER A 103 5.66 5.30 4.24
C SER A 103 6.19 3.89 4.47
N VAL A 104 5.35 3.01 5.02
CA VAL A 104 5.71 1.65 5.48
C VAL A 104 5.04 0.54 4.67
N GLY A 105 5.41 -0.71 4.94
CA GLY A 105 4.84 -1.88 4.30
C GLY A 105 5.11 -1.87 2.80
N PRO A 106 4.08 -2.06 1.94
CA PRO A 106 4.29 -2.05 0.49
C PRO A 106 4.73 -0.67 -0.03
N PHE A 107 4.56 0.40 0.75
CA PHE A 107 4.93 1.76 0.39
C PHE A 107 6.35 2.14 0.82
N ALA A 108 7.08 1.26 1.50
CA ALA A 108 8.48 1.46 1.86
C ALA A 108 9.41 1.46 0.63
N GLU A 109 8.96 0.89 -0.48
CA GLU A 109 9.70 0.84 -1.74
C GLU A 109 8.95 1.57 -2.86
N LEU A 110 9.64 1.82 -3.96
CA LEU A 110 9.02 2.40 -5.14
C LEU A 110 8.09 1.39 -5.81
N PRO A 111 6.98 1.86 -6.41
CA PRO A 111 6.01 0.96 -7.00
C PRO A 111 6.50 0.38 -8.35
N SER A 112 6.04 -0.83 -8.69
CA SER A 112 6.39 -1.51 -9.95
C SER A 112 5.54 -1.00 -11.12
N TRP A 113 6.09 -0.19 -12.02
CA TRP A 113 5.38 0.37 -13.18
C TRP A 113 4.94 -0.63 -14.28
N LYS A 114 4.99 -1.94 -14.02
CA LYS A 114 4.55 -2.99 -14.96
C LYS A 114 3.16 -3.51 -14.63
N THR A 115 2.98 -3.98 -13.40
CA THR A 115 1.76 -4.61 -12.90
C THR A 115 1.54 -4.22 -11.44
N LEU A 116 0.28 -4.12 -11.03
CA LEU A 116 -0.09 -3.96 -9.62
C LEU A 116 -0.65 -5.29 -9.10
N THR A 117 0.19 -6.08 -8.44
CA THR A 117 -0.21 -7.33 -7.80
C THR A 117 -1.29 -7.07 -6.73
N PRO A 118 -2.32 -7.92 -6.58
CA PRO A 118 -3.31 -7.78 -5.50
C PRO A 118 -2.67 -7.63 -4.12
N LEU A 119 -3.17 -6.70 -3.30
CA LEU A 119 -2.58 -6.37 -2.01
C LEU A 119 -2.51 -7.58 -1.06
N ALA A 120 -3.53 -8.43 -1.08
CA ALA A 120 -3.56 -9.66 -0.29
C ALA A 120 -2.44 -10.65 -0.66
N GLU A 121 -2.13 -10.76 -1.95
CA GLU A 121 -1.03 -11.61 -2.43
C GLU A 121 0.33 -11.00 -2.07
N ALA A 122 0.48 -9.68 -2.25
CA ALA A 122 1.68 -8.96 -1.85
C ALA A 122 1.94 -9.13 -0.33
N ALA A 123 0.90 -9.04 0.50
CA ALA A 123 0.99 -9.25 1.94
C ALA A 123 1.37 -10.70 2.28
N LYS A 124 0.81 -11.69 1.59
CA LYS A 124 1.17 -13.11 1.77
C LYS A 124 2.64 -13.36 1.43
N ASN A 125 3.11 -12.88 0.28
CA ASN A 125 4.51 -13.02 -0.15
C ASN A 125 5.48 -12.30 0.81
N ALA A 126 5.08 -11.14 1.34
CA ALA A 126 5.85 -10.43 2.34
C ALA A 126 5.95 -11.25 3.64
N ALA A 127 4.85 -11.86 4.10
CA ALA A 127 4.84 -12.67 5.32
C ALA A 127 5.71 -13.94 5.22
N GLU A 128 5.88 -14.51 4.02
CA GLU A 128 6.78 -15.65 3.79
C GLU A 128 8.26 -15.28 3.98
N ASN A 129 8.64 -14.05 3.61
CA ASN A 129 10.04 -13.59 3.64
C ASN A 129 10.38 -12.71 4.86
N LYS A 130 9.36 -12.08 5.45
CA LYS A 130 9.41 -11.21 6.63
C LYS A 130 8.25 -11.60 7.54
N PRO A 131 8.35 -12.72 8.26
CA PRO A 131 7.30 -13.11 9.18
C PRO A 131 7.09 -12.01 10.22
N ILE A 132 5.88 -11.87 10.76
CA ILE A 132 5.52 -10.81 11.73
C ILE A 132 6.45 -10.80 12.98
N ILE A 133 7.14 -11.91 13.24
CA ILE A 133 8.17 -12.05 14.29
C ILE A 133 9.56 -11.54 13.92
N ASP A 134 9.83 -11.10 12.70
CA ASP A 134 11.18 -10.70 12.28
C ASP A 134 11.57 -9.37 12.95
N PRO A 135 12.45 -9.39 13.96
CA PRO A 135 12.84 -8.17 14.67
C PRO A 135 13.79 -7.30 13.83
N THR A 136 14.27 -7.81 12.68
CA THR A 136 15.18 -7.10 11.78
C THR A 136 14.45 -6.42 10.62
N GLY A 137 13.12 -6.59 10.52
CA GLY A 137 12.29 -5.97 9.51
C GLY A 137 12.35 -4.44 9.52
N SER A 138 12.14 -3.83 8.36
CA SER A 138 12.05 -2.38 8.17
C SER A 138 11.05 -1.72 9.13
N GLU A 139 9.91 -2.38 9.35
CA GLU A 139 8.82 -1.96 10.21
C GLU A 139 9.22 -2.01 11.68
N ALA A 140 9.98 -3.03 12.10
CA ALA A 140 10.53 -3.12 13.45
C ALA A 140 11.56 -2.01 13.68
N ASN A 141 12.44 -1.75 12.71
CA ASN A 141 13.39 -0.64 12.78
C ASN A 141 12.68 0.72 12.87
N GLU A 142 11.65 0.95 12.07
CA GLU A 142 10.88 2.21 12.13
C GLU A 142 10.11 2.35 13.44
N PHE A 143 9.54 1.26 13.97
CA PHE A 143 8.95 1.25 15.30
C PHE A 143 9.98 1.67 16.35
N LEU A 144 11.17 1.04 16.36
CA LEU A 144 12.28 1.31 17.28
C LEU A 144 12.78 2.75 17.18
N ILE A 145 12.92 3.30 15.97
CA ILE A 145 13.34 4.70 15.73
C ILE A 145 12.32 5.69 16.32
N ASN A 146 11.03 5.35 16.28
CA ASN A 146 9.96 6.19 16.80
C ASN A 146 9.76 6.05 18.33
N GLN A 147 10.50 5.17 19.01
CA GLN A 147 10.43 5.07 20.46
C GLN A 147 11.22 6.20 21.11
N PRO A 148 10.72 6.79 22.21
CA PRO A 148 11.48 7.77 22.95
C PRO A 148 12.81 7.15 23.43
N MET A 149 13.90 7.90 23.27
CA MET A 149 15.21 7.46 23.78
C MET A 149 15.16 7.54 25.31
N PRO A 150 15.43 6.44 26.05
CA PRO A 150 15.36 6.48 27.51
C PRO A 150 16.52 7.30 28.06
N ASP A 151 16.24 8.15 29.05
CA ASP A 151 17.25 8.96 29.74
C ASP A 151 18.28 8.07 30.49
N ASP A 152 17.84 6.88 30.96
CA ASP A 152 18.68 5.80 31.51
C ASP A 152 18.01 4.42 31.27
N GLY A 153 18.78 3.42 30.82
CA GLY A 153 18.34 2.02 30.68
C GLY A 153 18.24 1.47 29.24
N ALA A 154 17.80 0.22 29.08
CA ALA A 154 17.59 -0.44 27.78
C ALA A 154 16.14 -0.91 27.64
N PHE A 155 15.53 -0.66 26.48
CA PHE A 155 14.23 -1.24 26.13
C PHE A 155 14.41 -2.62 25.50
N CYS A 156 13.62 -3.59 25.94
CA CYS A 156 13.52 -4.89 25.30
C CYS A 156 12.09 -5.05 24.79
N TYR A 157 11.94 -5.18 23.47
CA TYR A 157 10.64 -5.37 22.82
C TYR A 157 10.50 -6.85 22.49
N ILE A 158 9.40 -7.45 22.96
CA ILE A 158 9.06 -8.83 22.67
C ILE A 158 7.98 -8.79 21.58
N ALA A 159 8.27 -9.39 20.42
CA ALA A 159 7.27 -9.63 19.40
C ALA A 159 6.31 -10.72 19.91
N LEU A 160 5.13 -10.31 20.38
CA LEU A 160 4.08 -11.23 20.80
C LEU A 160 3.35 -11.74 19.56
N ASN A 161 3.82 -12.85 19.01
CA ASN A 161 2.97 -13.64 18.14
C ASN A 161 2.02 -14.48 18.99
N GLY A 162 0.72 -14.32 18.74
CA GLY A 162 -0.29 -15.25 19.18
C GLY A 162 -0.09 -16.58 18.46
N ASP A 163 0.63 -17.49 19.09
CA ASP A 163 -0.04 -18.73 19.48
C ASP A 163 -0.33 -18.57 20.97
N LEU A 164 -1.61 -18.55 21.34
CA LEU A 164 -1.98 -19.08 22.64
C LEU A 164 -1.42 -20.50 22.62
N VAL A 165 -0.23 -20.71 23.18
CA VAL A 165 0.16 -22.03 23.63
C VAL A 165 -1.01 -22.44 24.49
N SER A 166 -1.82 -23.38 23.99
CA SER A 166 -2.81 -24.07 24.77
C SER A 166 -2.04 -24.60 25.95
N SER A 167 -2.10 -23.87 27.06
CA SER A 167 -1.47 -24.29 28.28
C SER A 167 -2.18 -25.59 28.60
N ASN A 168 -1.46 -26.69 28.41
CA ASN A 168 -1.83 -28.02 28.89
C ASN A 168 -1.74 -28.08 30.43
N LEU A 169 -1.96 -26.95 31.13
CA LEU A 169 -2.14 -26.95 32.57
C LEU A 169 -3.54 -27.51 32.84
N ILE A 170 -3.50 -28.75 33.27
CA ILE A 170 -4.58 -29.59 33.78
C ILE A 170 -5.42 -28.76 34.78
N PRO A 171 -6.76 -28.87 34.75
CA PRO A 171 -7.60 -28.17 35.70
C PRO A 171 -7.31 -28.64 37.13
N THR A 172 -6.99 -27.70 38.01
CA THR A 172 -7.09 -27.83 39.47
C THR A 172 -7.62 -26.54 40.06
#